data_AF-A0A6B2LV01-F1
#
_entry.id   AF-A0A6B2LV01-F1
#
_cell.length_a   1.000
_cell.length_b   1.000
_cell.length_c   1.000
_cell.angle_alpha   90.00
_cell.angle_beta   90.00
_cell.angle_gamma   90.00
#
_symmetry.space_group_name_H-M   'P 1'
#
loop_
_entity.id
_entity.type
_entity.pdbx_description
1 polymer ?
#
loop_
_entity_poly.entity_id
_entity_poly.type
_entity_poly.pdbx_seq_one_letter_code
_entity_poly.pdbx_strand_id
1 'polypeptide(L)' 'MLVGNKCDLENEREVNKLEGQAVAKDWDCPFYETSALIGTNVQEAFYSLVREIRKAQTLQTNQENNKKNSCLLI' A
#
# COMPACT_ATOMS: atom_id res chain seq x y z
N MET A 1 1.88 0.35 3.30
CA MET A 1 0.48 -0.11 3.26
C MET A 1 0.17 -0.69 4.63
N LEU A 2 -0.91 -0.24 5.25
CA LEU A 2 -1.41 -0.72 6.54
C LEU A 2 -2.64 -1.62 6.30
N VAL A 3 -2.72 -2.75 7.01
CA VAL A 3 -3.83 -3.69 6.89
C VAL A 3 -4.40 -4.01 8.27
N GLY A 4 -5.68 -3.71 8.47
CA GLY A 4 -6.45 -4.13 9.64
C GLY A 4 -7.09 -5.49 9.36
N ASN A 5 -6.49 -6.56 9.87
CA ASN A 5 -7.02 -7.92 9.72
C ASN A 5 -8.11 -8.23 10.77
N LYS A 6 -8.90 -9.28 10.53
CA LYS A 6 -10.01 -9.76 11.38
C LYS A 6 -11.21 -8.80 11.43
N CYS A 7 -11.51 -8.12 10.34
CA CYS A 7 -12.67 -7.21 10.28
C CYS A 7 -14.03 -7.92 10.42
N ASP A 8 -14.06 -9.25 10.42
CA ASP A 8 -15.24 -10.07 10.72
C ASP A 8 -15.66 -10.04 12.19
N LEU A 9 -14.74 -9.73 13.11
CA LEU A 9 -15.01 -9.63 14.55
C LEU A 9 -15.49 -8.22 14.94
N GLU A 10 -16.56 -7.74 14.31
CA GLU A 10 -17.05 -6.37 14.50
C GLU A 10 -17.46 -6.09 15.96
N ASN A 11 -18.00 -7.11 16.66
CA ASN A 11 -18.41 -6.99 18.06
C ASN A 11 -17.23 -6.91 19.04
N GLU A 12 -16.03 -7.34 18.63
CA GLU A 12 -14.79 -7.29 19.42
C GLU A 12 -13.84 -6.23 18.87
N ARG A 13 -14.35 -5.29 18.06
CA ARG A 13 -13.55 -4.24 17.47
C ARG A 13 -13.07 -3.26 18.53
N GLU A 14 -11.76 -3.22 18.72
CA GLU A 14 -11.11 -2.22 19.58
C GLU A 14 -10.64 -0.98 18.81
N VAL A 15 -10.37 -1.11 17.51
CA VAL A 15 -9.88 -0.02 16.65
C VAL A 15 -10.91 0.31 15.59
N ASN A 16 -11.34 1.57 15.59
CA ASN A 16 -12.28 2.06 14.59
C ASN A 16 -11.60 2.21 13.23
N LYS A 17 -12.39 2.03 12.18
CA LYS A 17 -11.90 2.19 10.79
C LYS A 17 -11.27 3.57 10.55
N LEU A 18 -11.86 4.63 11.11
CA LEU A 18 -11.36 6.00 10.99
C LEU A 18 -10.00 6.19 11.64
N GLU A 19 -9.76 5.54 12.79
CA GLU A 19 -8.46 5.59 13.48
C GLU A 19 -7.38 4.89 12.65
N GLY A 20 -7.70 3.71 12.11
CA GLY A 20 -6.80 3.01 11.19
C GLY A 20 -6.48 3.83 9.92
N GLN A 21 -7.48 4.51 9.36
CA GLN A 21 -7.28 5.42 8.23
C GLN A 21 -6.43 6.64 8.59
N ALA A 22 -6.61 7.23 9.78
CA ALA A 22 -5.82 8.35 10.25
C ALA A 22 -4.34 7.95 10.37
N VAL A 23 -4.05 6.82 11.03
CA VAL A 23 -2.67 6.32 11.17
C VAL A 23 -2.03 6.03 9.81
N ALA A 24 -2.78 5.42 8.89
CA ALA A 24 -2.27 5.14 7.56
C ALA A 24 -1.95 6.43 6.77
N LYS A 25 -2.78 7.47 6.93
CA LYS A 25 -2.54 8.80 6.36
C LYS A 25 -1.29 9.45 6.95
N ASP A 26 -1.07 9.33 8.26
CA ASP A 26 0.12 9.85 8.93
C ASP A 26 1.40 9.15 8.45
N TRP A 27 1.29 7.87 8.07
CA TRP A 27 2.39 7.10 7.49
C TRP A 27 2.50 7.22 5.97
N ASP A 28 1.68 8.08 5.35
CA ASP A 28 1.57 8.26 3.90
C ASP A 28 1.45 6.92 3.16
N CYS A 29 0.57 6.05 3.64
CA CYS A 29 0.39 4.72 3.07
C CYS A 29 -1.08 4.30 2.97
N PRO A 30 -1.44 3.44 2.01
CA PRO A 30 -2.82 3.00 1.85
C PRO A 30 -3.27 2.09 3.01
N PHE A 31 -4.55 2.16 3.36
CA PHE A 31 -5.19 1.35 4.40
C PHE A 31 -6.22 0.38 3.81
N TYR A 32 -6.22 -0.87 4.28
CA TYR A 32 -7.23 -1.87 3.95
C TYR A 32 -7.70 -2.61 5.20
N GLU A 33 -9.00 -2.90 5.29
CA GLU A 33 -9.51 -3.85 6.26
C GLU A 33 -9.75 -5.19 5.57
N THR A 34 -9.24 -6.26 6.16
CA THR A 34 -9.34 -7.61 5.62
C THR A 34 -9.85 -8.58 6.67
N SER A 35 -10.42 -9.69 6.20
CA SER A 35 -10.64 -10.86 7.02
C SER A 35 -9.99 -12.05 6.34
N ALA A 36 -8.96 -12.60 6.98
CA ALA A 36 -8.36 -13.85 6.53
C ALA A 36 -9.29 -15.06 6.69
N LEU A 37 -10.28 -14.98 7.60
CA LEU A 37 -11.21 -16.09 7.86
C LEU A 37 -12.24 -16.24 6.73
N ILE A 38 -12.92 -15.14 6.39
CA ILE A 38 -13.96 -15.14 5.34
C ILE A 38 -13.42 -14.71 3.97
N GLY A 39 -12.16 -14.30 3.89
CA GLY A 39 -11.49 -13.91 2.64
C GLY A 39 -11.79 -12.49 2.17
N THR A 40 -12.41 -11.64 3.00
CA THR A 40 -12.77 -10.26 2.63
C THR A 40 -11.54 -9.40 2.37
N ASN A 41 -11.50 -8.75 1.20
CA ASN A 41 -10.49 -7.79 0.76
C ASN A 41 -9.04 -8.31 0.73
N VAL A 42 -8.82 -9.61 0.93
CA VAL A 42 -7.47 -10.19 0.97
C VAL A 42 -6.83 -10.05 -0.41
N GLN A 43 -7.54 -10.43 -1.48
CA GLN A 43 -7.00 -10.37 -2.84
C GLN A 43 -6.71 -8.94 -3.28
N GLU A 44 -7.63 -8.02 -2.99
CA GLU A 44 -7.55 -6.61 -3.30
C GLU A 44 -6.35 -5.95 -2.61
N ALA A 45 -6.12 -6.27 -1.34
CA ALA A 45 -4.95 -5.78 -0.61
C ALA A 45 -3.64 -6.27 -1.25
N PHE A 46 -3.55 -7.56 -1.61
CA PHE A 46 -2.38 -8.10 -2.29
C PHE A 46 -2.17 -7.50 -3.69
N TYR A 47 -3.23 -7.36 -4.49
CA TYR A 47 -3.14 -6.75 -5.82
C TYR A 47 -2.73 -5.28 -5.75
N SER A 48 -3.26 -4.53 -4.78
CA SER A 48 -2.88 -3.14 -4.53
C SER A 48 -1.40 -3.04 -4.21
N LEU A 49 -0.90 -3.86 -3.28
CA LEU A 49 0.52 -3.92 -2.91
C LEU A 49 1.42 -4.21 -4.12
N VAL A 50 1.08 -5.23 -4.92
CA VAL A 50 1.87 -5.59 -6.10
C VAL A 50 1.90 -4.46 -7.13
N ARG A 51 0.77 -3.75 -7.32
CA ARG A 51 0.72 -2.58 -8.22
C ARG A 51 1.64 -1.47 -7.72
N GLU A 52 1.65 -1.18 -6.43
CA GLU A 52 2.53 -0.16 -5.85
C GLU A 52 4.00 -0.52 -5.99
N ILE A 53 4.38 -1.78 -5.76
CA ILE A 53 5.76 -2.25 -5.97
C ILE A 53 6.20 -2.04 -7.43
N ARG A 54 5.35 -2.41 -8.40
CA ARG A 54 5.66 -2.25 -9.83
C ARG A 54 5.80 -0.78 -10.25
N LYS A 55 4.94 0.09 -9.71
CA LYS A 55 5.04 1.55 -9.93
C LYS A 55 6.37 2.08 -9.39
N ALA A 56 6.73 1.72 -8.17
CA ALA A 56 8.00 2.15 -7.56
C ALA A 56 9.22 1.69 -8.38
N GLN A 57 9.23 0.44 -8.86
CA GLN A 57 10.29 -0.08 -9.72
C GLN A 57 10.41 0.69 -11.05
N THR A 58 9.28 1.04 -11.67
CA THR A 58 9.26 1.80 -12.93
C THR A 58 9.85 3.20 -12.76
N LEU A 59 9.52 3.87 -11.64
CA LEU A 59 10.06 5.20 -11.31
C LEU A 59 11.58 5.16 -11.10
N GLN A 60 12.10 4.14 -10.43
CA GLN A 60 13.54 3.96 -10.21
C GLN A 60 14.29 3.82 -11.54
N THR A 61 13.81 2.99 -12.46
CA THR A 61 14.41 2.82 -13.80
C THR A 61 14.46 4.13 -14.60
N ASN A 62 13.41 4.95 -14.51
CA ASN A 62 13.34 6.24 -15.22
C ASN A 62 14.30 7.30 -14.65
N GLN A 63 14.56 7.26 -13.34
CA GLN A 63 15.55 8.13 -12.70
C GLN A 63 16.98 7.76 -13.12
N GLU A 64 17.29 6.47 -13.22
CA GLU A 64 18.59 6.01 -13.72
C GLU A 64 18.84 6.42 -15.18
N ASN A 65 17.82 6.33 -16.04
CA ASN A 65 17.94 6.72 -17.44
C ASN A 65 18.15 8.23 -17.63
N ASN A 66 17.48 9.08 -16.84
CA ASN A 66 17.71 10.53 -16.87
C ASN A 66 19.12 10.91 -16.40
N LYS A 67 19.65 10.23 -15.38
CA LYS A 67 21.04 10.45 -14.92
C LYS A 67 22.06 10.12 -16.00
N LYS A 68 21.87 9.01 -16.72
CA LYS A 68 22.73 8.60 -17.85
C LYS A 68 22.68 9.61 -19.01
N ASN A 69 21.52 10.19 -19.27
CA ASN A 69 21.35 11.18 -20.34
C ASN A 69 21.86 12.59 -19.98
N SER A 70 22.11 12.87 -18.70
CA SER A 70 22.66 14.17 -18.27
C SER A 70 24.15 14.35 -18.58
N CYS A 71 24.85 13.28 -18.95
CA CYS A 71 26.25 13.34 -19.36
C CYS A 71 26.35 13.45 -20.89
N LEU A 72 25.87 14.56 -21.45
CA LEU A 72 26.19 14.95 -22.83
C LEU A 72 27.47 15.79 -22.78
N LEU A 73 28.61 15.17 -23.09
CA LEU A 73 29.88 15.86 -23.28
C LEU A 73 29.90 16.47 -24.70
N ILE A 74 30.09 17.79 -24.75
CA ILE A 74 30.33 18.60 -25.95
C ILE A 74 31.77 18.36 -26.44
#